data_AF-A0A821U1M1-F1
#
_entry.id   AF-A0A821U1M1-F1
#
_cell.length_a   1.000
_cell.length_b   1.000
_cell.length_c   1.000
_cell.angle_alpha   90.00
_cell.angle_beta   90.00
_cell.angle_gamma   90.00
#
_symmetry.space_group_name_H-M   'P 1'
#
loop_
_entity.id
_entity.type
_entity.pdbx_description
1 polymer ?
#
loop_
_entity_poly.entity_id
_entity_poly.type
_entity_poly.pdbx_seq_one_letter_code
_entity_poly.pdbx_strand_id
1 'polypeptide(L)'
;MDNHIDESSTTTKTFRFSSGQLVTLNEYQIGKIPYLTALVSAGFSFDSVKTDEGYYLLDPRIDWQDFLFILDSISFHSIRQIFTHLPKHHNILAILALMDFLAMGPDRNPTLEEVNSSFFWNVEFGEKLDLYQFICRPSDMQDMAVRFAIAMTKEEYDFTNRQVIDQIYWFIMFILSAHELFETNLRYHVHKIAQNCFSIYYPSILECLNRLQQRTENKIHESSITTSTHINPHEE
;
A
#
# COMPACT_ATOMS: atom_id res chain seq x y z
N MET A 1 -12.57 47.89 22.59
CA MET A 1 -11.78 46.64 22.63
C MET A 1 -12.58 45.67 21.80
N ASP A 2 -12.43 45.77 20.49
CA ASP A 2 -13.17 44.94 19.55
C ASP A 2 -12.34 43.70 19.24
N ASN A 3 -12.95 42.56 19.53
CA ASN A 3 -12.44 41.24 19.24
C ASN A 3 -12.35 41.05 17.73
N HIS A 4 -11.14 41.08 17.18
CA HIS A 4 -10.88 40.44 15.90
C HIS A 4 -10.92 38.93 16.11
N ILE A 5 -12.07 38.33 15.81
CA ILE A 5 -12.18 36.90 15.57
C ILE A 5 -11.51 36.67 14.22
N ASP A 6 -10.34 36.03 14.26
CA ASP A 6 -9.65 35.50 13.10
C ASP A 6 -10.40 34.24 12.63
N GLU A 7 -11.50 34.44 11.89
CA GLU A 7 -12.15 33.37 11.15
C GLU A 7 -11.25 33.01 9.96
N SER A 8 -10.31 32.10 10.18
CA SER A 8 -9.60 31.40 9.11
C SER A 8 -10.62 30.58 8.31
N SER A 9 -11.30 31.24 7.37
CA SER A 9 -12.13 30.59 6.37
C SER A 9 -11.22 29.66 5.56
N THR A 10 -11.25 28.37 5.87
CA THR A 10 -10.50 27.36 5.12
C THR A 10 -11.13 27.31 3.74
N THR A 11 -10.43 27.87 2.76
CA THR A 11 -10.93 27.92 1.38
C THR A 11 -11.06 26.50 0.86
N THR A 12 -12.28 26.07 0.58
CA THR A 12 -12.54 24.76 -0.03
C THR A 12 -12.60 24.88 -1.55
N LYS A 13 -12.22 23.81 -2.25
CA LYS A 13 -12.36 23.67 -3.70
C LYS A 13 -13.10 22.38 -4.03
N THR A 14 -13.95 22.41 -5.03
CA THR A 14 -14.70 21.24 -5.49
C THR A 14 -14.12 20.72 -6.80
N PHE A 15 -13.89 19.41 -6.85
CA PHE A 15 -13.34 18.68 -7.97
C PHE A 15 -14.39 17.73 -8.52
N ARG A 16 -14.45 17.61 -9.85
CA ARG A 16 -15.41 16.79 -10.58
C ARG A 16 -14.69 15.68 -11.33
N PHE A 17 -15.19 14.46 -11.14
CA PHE A 17 -14.72 13.26 -11.81
C PHE A 17 -15.41 13.09 -13.16
N SER A 18 -14.78 12.35 -14.07
CA SER A 18 -15.37 11.98 -15.37
C SER A 18 -16.69 11.21 -15.23
N SER A 19 -16.84 10.46 -14.14
CA SER A 19 -18.05 9.74 -13.75
C SER A 19 -19.19 10.65 -13.28
N GLY A 20 -18.91 11.93 -13.00
CA GLY A 20 -19.88 12.92 -12.55
C GLY A 20 -19.89 13.16 -11.04
N GLN A 21 -19.26 12.29 -10.25
CA GLN A 21 -19.09 12.47 -8.81
C GLN A 21 -18.28 13.74 -8.50
N LEU A 22 -18.57 14.34 -7.34
CA LEU A 22 -17.94 15.56 -6.85
C LEU A 22 -17.29 15.32 -5.49
N VAL A 23 -16.08 15.84 -5.29
CA VAL A 23 -15.42 15.90 -3.98
C VAL A 23 -15.07 17.34 -3.63
N THR A 24 -15.33 17.74 -2.40
CA THR A 24 -14.94 19.07 -1.88
C THR A 24 -13.80 18.88 -0.90
N LEU A 25 -12.68 19.55 -1.14
CA LEU A 25 -11.44 19.41 -0.39
C LEU A 25 -11.00 20.75 0.18
N ASN A 26 -10.36 20.72 1.35
CA ASN A 26 -9.70 21.88 1.94
C ASN A 26 -8.26 22.03 1.43
N GLU A 27 -7.63 23.18 1.72
CA GLU A 27 -6.25 23.47 1.29
C GLU A 27 -5.21 22.46 1.80
N TYR A 28 -5.40 21.92 3.01
CA TYR A 28 -4.50 20.91 3.56
C TYR A 28 -4.53 19.62 2.71
N GLN A 29 -5.72 19.13 2.37
CA GLN A 29 -5.89 17.94 1.53
C GLN A 29 -5.32 18.15 0.13
N ILE A 30 -5.58 19.32 -0.46
CA ILE A 30 -5.04 19.70 -1.78
C ILE A 30 -3.52 19.74 -1.75
N GLY A 31 -2.93 20.35 -0.72
CA GLY A 31 -1.49 20.49 -0.55
C GLY A 31 -0.74 19.17 -0.32
N LYS A 32 -1.46 18.11 0.09
CA LYS A 32 -0.89 16.76 0.25
C LYS A 32 -0.83 15.95 -1.05
N ILE A 33 -1.58 16.36 -2.07
CA ILE A 33 -1.65 15.65 -3.36
C ILE A 33 -1.09 16.58 -4.45
N PRO A 34 0.18 16.39 -4.89
CA PRO A 34 0.84 17.31 -5.80
C PRO A 34 0.07 17.57 -7.11
N TYR A 35 -0.57 16.55 -7.65
CA TYR A 35 -1.45 16.69 -8.82
C TYR A 35 -2.57 17.73 -8.60
N LEU A 36 -3.25 17.69 -7.44
CA LEU A 36 -4.33 18.64 -7.13
C LEU A 36 -3.78 20.05 -6.92
N THR A 37 -2.62 20.16 -6.26
CA THR A 37 -1.94 21.46 -6.09
C THR A 37 -1.65 22.08 -7.46
N ALA A 38 -1.06 21.31 -8.37
CA ALA A 38 -0.77 21.77 -9.73
C ALA A 38 -2.05 22.14 -10.50
N LEU A 39 -3.12 21.35 -10.37
CA LEU A 39 -4.40 21.61 -11.03
C LEU A 39 -5.04 22.92 -10.54
N VAL A 40 -5.02 23.16 -9.22
CA VAL A 40 -5.55 24.40 -8.63
C VAL A 40 -4.72 25.61 -9.07
N SER A 41 -3.39 25.51 -9.08
CA SER A 41 -2.51 26.56 -9.59
C SER A 41 -2.75 26.85 -11.08
N ALA A 42 -2.95 25.81 -11.90
CA ALA A 42 -3.23 25.96 -13.32
C ALA A 42 -4.60 26.60 -13.60
N GLY A 43 -5.60 26.39 -12.74
CA GLY A 43 -6.93 26.97 -12.88
C GLY A 43 -7.01 28.48 -12.68
N PHE A 44 -5.91 29.16 -12.32
CA PHE A 44 -5.78 30.61 -12.44
C PHE A 44 -5.36 31.06 -13.84
N SER A 45 -4.73 30.17 -14.61
CA SER A 45 -4.15 30.46 -15.91
C SER A 45 -4.98 29.91 -17.08
N PHE A 46 -5.79 28.88 -16.84
CA PHE A 46 -6.57 28.21 -17.88
C PHE A 46 -7.99 27.93 -17.41
N ASP A 47 -8.99 28.49 -18.12
CA ASP A 47 -10.40 28.22 -17.81
C ASP A 47 -10.82 26.78 -18.18
N SER A 48 -10.10 26.13 -19.10
CA SER A 48 -10.40 24.77 -19.57
C SER A 48 -10.27 23.68 -18.51
N VAL A 49 -9.64 23.97 -17.37
CA VAL A 49 -9.55 23.01 -16.25
C VAL A 49 -10.72 23.12 -15.28
N LYS A 50 -11.68 24.03 -15.54
CA LYS A 50 -12.90 24.18 -14.76
C LYS A 50 -14.15 23.93 -15.60
N THR A 51 -15.21 23.50 -14.95
CA THR A 51 -16.56 23.51 -15.55
C THR A 51 -17.14 24.91 -15.52
N ASP A 52 -18.26 25.12 -16.23
CA ASP A 52 -19.03 26.36 -16.20
C ASP A 52 -19.51 26.72 -14.78
N GLU A 53 -19.73 25.70 -13.93
CA GLU A 53 -20.07 25.87 -12.51
C GLU A 53 -18.85 26.15 -11.61
N GLY A 54 -17.64 26.19 -12.18
CA GLY A 54 -16.40 26.50 -11.47
C GLY A 54 -15.70 25.31 -10.80
N TYR A 55 -16.13 24.06 -11.07
CA TYR A 55 -15.52 22.86 -10.50
C TYR A 55 -14.24 22.47 -11.25
N TYR A 56 -13.19 22.07 -10.55
CA TYR A 56 -11.97 21.58 -11.18
C TYR A 56 -12.19 20.20 -11.80
N LEU A 57 -11.88 20.05 -13.08
CA LEU A 57 -12.00 18.79 -13.80
C LEU A 57 -10.78 17.90 -13.51
N LEU A 58 -11.03 16.72 -12.93
CA LEU A 58 -10.00 15.70 -12.73
C LEU A 58 -9.75 14.91 -14.02
N ASP A 59 -8.52 14.40 -14.17
CA ASP A 59 -8.16 13.54 -15.28
C ASP A 59 -9.06 12.29 -15.29
N PRO A 60 -9.61 11.88 -16.46
CA PRO A 60 -10.53 10.74 -16.55
C PRO A 60 -9.97 9.40 -16.04
N ARG A 61 -8.64 9.28 -15.90
CA ARG A 61 -7.97 8.09 -15.35
C ARG A 61 -8.12 7.97 -13.83
N ILE A 62 -8.53 9.03 -13.13
CA ILE A 62 -8.72 9.01 -11.69
C ILE A 62 -10.09 8.40 -11.40
N ASP A 63 -10.12 7.15 -10.92
CA ASP A 63 -11.34 6.53 -10.42
C ASP A 63 -11.77 7.14 -9.08
N TRP A 64 -13.08 7.28 -8.88
CA TRP A 64 -13.67 7.89 -7.69
C TRP A 64 -13.36 7.09 -6.41
N GLN A 65 -13.53 5.77 -6.44
CA GLN A 65 -13.37 4.93 -5.25
C GLN A 65 -11.90 4.83 -4.85
N ASP A 66 -11.03 4.61 -5.84
CA ASP A 66 -9.59 4.56 -5.62
C ASP A 66 -9.05 5.90 -5.10
N PHE A 67 -9.58 7.03 -5.62
CA PHE A 67 -9.22 8.35 -5.13
C PHE A 67 -9.65 8.59 -3.69
N LEU A 68 -10.86 8.16 -3.28
CA LEU A 68 -11.31 8.32 -1.89
C LEU A 68 -10.41 7.55 -0.93
N PHE A 69 -10.01 6.33 -1.28
CA PHE A 69 -9.06 5.56 -0.48
C PHE A 69 -7.70 6.29 -0.38
N ILE A 70 -7.19 6.83 -1.49
CA ILE A 70 -5.97 7.64 -1.51
C ILE A 70 -6.11 8.89 -0.64
N LEU A 71 -7.26 9.56 -0.70
CA LEU A 71 -7.53 10.73 0.11
C LEU A 71 -7.51 10.41 1.60
N ASP A 72 -8.08 9.28 2.01
CA ASP A 72 -8.01 8.81 3.41
C ASP A 72 -6.57 8.47 3.81
N SER A 73 -5.77 7.97 2.86
CA SER A 73 -4.38 7.59 3.08
C SER A 73 -3.43 8.76 3.38
N ILE A 74 -3.83 10.01 3.12
CA ILE A 74 -3.00 11.19 3.46
C ILE A 74 -2.77 11.32 4.99
N SER A 75 -3.62 10.66 5.79
CA SER A 75 -3.51 10.61 7.25
C SER A 75 -2.56 9.51 7.74
N PHE A 76 -2.09 8.65 6.83
CA PHE A 76 -1.17 7.58 7.16
C PHE A 76 0.24 8.11 7.37
N HIS A 77 0.94 7.51 8.33
CA HIS A 77 2.31 7.86 8.70
C HIS A 77 3.33 6.96 8.00
N SER A 78 2.88 5.88 7.34
CA SER A 78 3.71 4.99 6.54
C SER A 78 2.94 4.47 5.31
N ILE A 79 3.67 4.29 4.21
CA ILE A 79 3.19 3.61 2.99
C ILE A 79 2.68 2.19 3.27
N ARG A 80 3.18 1.52 4.32
CA ARG A 80 2.67 0.20 4.74
C ARG A 80 1.17 0.23 5.02
N GLN A 81 0.67 1.34 5.55
CA GLN A 81 -0.75 1.45 5.91
C GLN A 81 -1.68 1.34 4.70
N ILE A 82 -1.19 1.65 3.49
CA ILE A 82 -1.92 1.39 2.25
C ILE A 82 -2.14 -0.11 2.07
N PHE A 83 -1.11 -0.92 2.27
CA PHE A 83 -1.19 -2.38 2.14
C PHE A 83 -1.95 -3.03 3.30
N THR A 84 -1.97 -2.45 4.50
CA THR A 84 -2.71 -3.05 5.62
C THR A 84 -4.19 -2.68 5.61
N HIS A 85 -4.54 -1.45 5.18
CA HIS A 85 -5.92 -0.98 5.19
C HIS A 85 -6.66 -1.13 3.86
N LEU A 86 -5.97 -1.32 2.73
CA LEU A 86 -6.66 -1.56 1.45
C LEU A 86 -7.46 -2.87 1.51
N PRO A 87 -8.79 -2.83 1.29
CA PRO A 87 -9.59 -4.04 1.27
C PRO A 87 -9.16 -5.01 0.17
N LYS A 88 -9.19 -6.32 0.43
CA LYS A 88 -8.73 -7.36 -0.51
C LYS A 88 -9.42 -7.36 -1.88
N HIS A 89 -10.62 -6.81 -2.01
CA HIS A 89 -11.34 -6.75 -3.29
C HIS A 89 -10.89 -5.58 -4.18
N HIS A 90 -10.17 -4.60 -3.63
CA HIS A 90 -9.57 -3.54 -4.43
C HIS A 90 -8.30 -4.03 -5.12
N ASN A 91 -8.00 -3.45 -6.28
CA ASN A 91 -6.82 -3.79 -7.05
C ASN A 91 -5.62 -2.94 -6.59
N ILE A 92 -4.71 -3.52 -5.82
CA ILE A 92 -3.49 -2.82 -5.35
C ILE A 92 -2.66 -2.23 -6.50
N LEU A 93 -2.63 -2.87 -7.68
CA LEU A 93 -1.89 -2.35 -8.83
C LEU A 93 -2.49 -1.04 -9.36
N ALA A 94 -3.83 -0.94 -9.35
CA ALA A 94 -4.52 0.28 -9.74
C ALA A 94 -4.26 1.41 -8.75
N ILE A 95 -4.30 1.10 -7.44
CA ILE A 95 -3.95 2.05 -6.37
C ILE A 95 -2.52 2.57 -6.54
N LEU A 96 -1.54 1.68 -6.73
CA LEU A 96 -0.14 2.09 -6.89
C LEU A 96 0.07 2.93 -8.16
N ALA A 97 -0.56 2.56 -9.28
CA ALA A 97 -0.50 3.34 -10.50
C ALA A 97 -1.12 4.73 -10.33
N LEU A 98 -2.24 4.83 -9.61
CA LEU A 98 -2.88 6.11 -9.30
C LEU A 98 -2.00 6.95 -8.35
N MET A 99 -1.37 6.34 -7.35
CA MET A 99 -0.43 7.05 -6.48
C MET A 99 0.76 7.63 -7.25
N ASP A 100 1.35 6.86 -8.16
CA ASP A 100 2.44 7.35 -9.01
C ASP A 100 1.94 8.49 -9.92
N PHE A 101 0.75 8.35 -10.51
CA PHE A 101 0.13 9.40 -11.33
C PHE A 101 -0.12 10.70 -10.54
N LEU A 102 -0.54 10.57 -9.28
CA LEU A 102 -0.76 11.69 -8.37
C LEU A 102 0.54 12.24 -7.76
N ALA A 103 1.69 11.65 -8.11
CA ALA A 103 3.02 11.95 -7.57
C ALA A 103 3.12 11.77 -6.04
N MET A 104 2.53 10.69 -5.52
CA MET A 104 2.55 10.31 -4.10
C MET A 104 3.34 9.00 -3.83
N GLY A 105 4.10 8.52 -4.81
CA GLY A 105 4.93 7.32 -4.64
C GLY A 105 6.07 7.52 -3.62
N PRO A 106 6.67 6.44 -3.11
CA PRO A 106 7.82 6.55 -2.20
C PRO A 106 9.04 7.16 -2.91
N ASP A 107 9.82 7.97 -2.17
CA ASP A 107 10.99 8.68 -2.70
C ASP A 107 12.08 7.75 -3.27
N ARG A 108 12.26 6.58 -2.64
CA ARG A 108 13.26 5.60 -3.05
C ARG A 108 12.83 4.17 -2.76
N ASN A 109 13.00 3.33 -3.77
CA ASN A 109 12.84 1.89 -3.69
C ASN A 109 14.14 1.17 -3.28
N PRO A 110 14.04 0.04 -2.57
CA PRO A 110 15.19 -0.65 -2.01
C PRO A 110 15.87 -1.55 -3.05
N THR A 111 17.19 -1.71 -2.93
CA THR A 111 17.93 -2.74 -3.67
C THR A 111 17.64 -4.13 -3.07
N LEU A 112 17.87 -5.20 -3.83
CA LEU A 112 17.72 -6.57 -3.29
C LEU A 112 18.71 -6.87 -2.14
N GLU A 113 19.86 -6.21 -2.11
CA GLU A 113 20.82 -6.30 -0.99
C GLU A 113 20.28 -5.64 0.28
N GLU A 114 19.64 -4.47 0.15
CA GLU A 114 18.97 -3.79 1.26
C GLU A 114 17.81 -4.65 1.80
N VAL A 115 17.00 -5.25 0.92
CA VAL A 115 15.93 -6.19 1.32
C VAL A 115 16.51 -7.42 2.01
N ASN A 116 17.54 -8.04 1.43
CA ASN A 116 18.20 -9.21 2.01
C ASN A 116 18.72 -8.92 3.41
N SER A 117 19.38 -7.77 3.57
CA SER A 117 19.89 -7.32 4.86
C SER A 117 18.73 -7.14 5.82
N SER A 118 17.69 -6.38 5.49
CA SER A 118 16.56 -6.18 6.40
C SER A 118 15.83 -7.47 6.80
N PHE A 119 15.73 -8.47 5.93
CA PHE A 119 15.08 -9.73 6.25
C PHE A 119 15.97 -10.73 6.98
N PHE A 120 17.28 -10.71 6.72
CA PHE A 120 18.17 -11.80 7.14
C PHE A 120 19.43 -11.36 7.90
N TRP A 121 19.61 -10.08 8.21
CA TRP A 121 20.81 -9.53 8.91
C TRP A 121 21.14 -10.21 10.24
N ASN A 122 20.17 -10.89 10.88
CA ASN A 122 20.37 -11.57 12.16
C ASN A 122 20.10 -13.08 12.13
N VAL A 123 20.06 -13.75 10.98
CA VAL A 123 19.83 -15.21 10.97
C VAL A 123 21.14 -15.97 11.23
N GLU A 124 21.66 -15.87 12.45
CA GLU A 124 22.41 -16.99 13.03
C GLU A 124 21.37 -18.03 13.44
N PHE A 125 21.37 -19.21 12.82
CA PHE A 125 20.50 -20.32 13.21
C PHE A 125 20.88 -20.81 14.62
N GLY A 126 20.30 -20.22 15.66
CA GLY A 126 20.50 -20.58 17.07
C GLY A 126 19.17 -20.63 17.82
N GLU A 127 19.12 -21.44 18.90
CA GLU A 127 17.95 -21.85 19.68
C GLU A 127 17.10 -20.73 20.34
N LYS A 128 17.27 -19.45 19.99
CA LYS A 128 16.66 -18.31 20.69
C LYS A 128 15.75 -17.47 19.80
N LEU A 129 14.73 -18.08 19.21
CA LEU A 129 13.72 -17.40 18.38
C LEU A 129 13.11 -16.15 19.08
N ASP A 130 12.93 -16.23 20.40
CA ASP A 130 12.32 -15.18 21.22
C ASP A 130 13.19 -13.92 21.40
N LEU A 131 14.52 -14.02 21.22
CA LEU A 131 15.41 -12.85 21.27
C LEU A 131 15.37 -12.04 19.97
N TYR A 132 14.97 -12.63 18.84
CA TYR A 132 15.00 -11.95 17.53
C TYR A 132 13.89 -10.92 17.36
N GLN A 133 12.72 -11.15 17.98
CA GLN A 133 11.63 -10.15 18.02
C GLN A 133 12.06 -8.85 18.71
N PHE A 134 13.08 -8.90 19.58
CA PHE A 134 13.65 -7.72 20.25
C PHE A 134 14.62 -6.91 19.38
N ILE A 135 15.20 -7.52 18.34
CA ILE A 135 16.25 -6.89 17.50
C ILE A 135 15.66 -6.28 16.22
N CYS A 136 14.59 -6.87 15.68
CA CYS A 136 13.93 -6.36 14.48
C CYS A 136 12.50 -5.93 14.80
N ARG A 137 12.20 -4.63 14.67
CA ARG A 137 10.84 -4.12 14.86
C ARG A 137 9.97 -4.62 13.70
N PRO A 138 8.85 -5.33 13.95
CA PRO A 138 8.00 -5.84 12.88
C PRO A 138 7.54 -4.76 11.89
N SER A 139 7.35 -3.52 12.36
CA SER A 139 7.05 -2.37 11.51
C SER A 139 8.07 -2.18 10.39
N ASP A 140 9.36 -2.25 10.71
CA ASP A 140 10.44 -1.91 9.78
C ASP A 140 10.58 -2.99 8.71
N MET A 141 10.38 -4.25 9.09
CA MET A 141 10.31 -5.38 8.16
C MET A 141 9.11 -5.26 7.23
N GLN A 142 7.94 -4.88 7.75
CA GLN A 142 6.75 -4.68 6.93
C GLN A 142 6.89 -3.47 5.99
N ASP A 143 7.52 -2.38 6.44
CA ASP A 143 7.83 -1.23 5.59
C ASP A 143 8.79 -1.63 4.45
N MET A 144 9.81 -2.43 4.75
CA MET A 144 10.71 -2.97 3.73
C MET A 144 9.96 -3.87 2.74
N ALA A 145 9.08 -4.75 3.21
CA ALA A 145 8.28 -5.62 2.35
C ALA A 145 7.38 -4.84 1.39
N VAL A 146 6.78 -3.75 1.87
CA VAL A 146 5.95 -2.87 1.04
C VAL A 146 6.78 -2.15 -0.01
N ARG A 147 7.92 -1.56 0.37
CA ARG A 147 8.81 -0.89 -0.58
C ARG A 147 9.37 -1.85 -1.62
N PHE A 148 9.73 -3.07 -1.21
CA PHE A 148 10.12 -4.16 -2.11
C PHE A 148 9.01 -4.50 -3.11
N ALA A 149 7.76 -4.64 -2.65
CA ALA A 149 6.64 -4.93 -3.53
C ALA A 149 6.36 -3.79 -4.52
N ILE A 150 6.50 -2.52 -4.10
CA ILE A 150 6.38 -1.36 -5.00
C ILE A 150 7.50 -1.37 -6.05
N ALA A 151 8.74 -1.68 -5.66
CA ALA A 151 9.87 -1.79 -6.59
C ALA A 151 9.63 -2.88 -7.65
N MET A 152 9.02 -4.01 -7.26
CA MET A 152 8.60 -5.05 -8.20
C MET A 152 7.58 -4.54 -9.21
N THR A 153 6.57 -3.76 -8.78
CA THR A 153 5.55 -3.21 -9.69
C THR A 153 6.12 -2.19 -10.67
N LYS A 154 7.21 -1.52 -10.29
CA LYS A 154 7.92 -0.55 -11.13
C LYS A 154 8.95 -1.20 -12.05
N GLU A 155 9.05 -2.53 -12.04
CA GLU A 155 10.02 -3.31 -12.82
C GLU A 155 11.48 -2.85 -12.58
N GLU A 156 11.78 -2.40 -11.36
CA GLU A 156 13.12 -1.89 -11.01
C GLU A 156 14.16 -3.00 -10.78
N TYR A 157 13.70 -4.26 -10.73
CA TYR A 157 14.55 -5.43 -10.66
C TYR A 157 14.69 -6.09 -12.03
N ASP A 158 15.86 -6.65 -12.32
CA ASP A 158 16.13 -7.35 -13.57
C ASP A 158 15.46 -8.74 -13.61
N PHE A 159 14.21 -8.78 -14.07
CA PHE A 159 13.44 -10.02 -14.28
C PHE A 159 13.95 -10.88 -15.44
N THR A 160 15.03 -10.50 -16.14
CA THR A 160 15.71 -11.37 -17.12
C THR A 160 16.80 -12.22 -16.48
N ASN A 161 17.28 -11.82 -15.29
CA ASN A 161 18.32 -12.53 -14.56
C ASN A 161 17.70 -13.57 -13.61
N ARG A 162 18.02 -14.85 -13.84
CA ARG A 162 17.51 -15.96 -13.04
C ARG A 162 17.86 -15.86 -11.55
N GLN A 163 19.06 -15.39 -11.20
CA GLN A 163 19.46 -15.23 -9.80
C GLN A 163 18.62 -14.16 -9.09
N VAL A 164 18.30 -13.08 -9.80
CA VAL A 164 17.42 -12.02 -9.31
C VAL A 164 16.01 -12.55 -9.10
N ILE A 165 15.47 -13.31 -10.07
CA ILE A 165 14.15 -13.95 -9.96
C ILE A 165 14.10 -14.90 -8.76
N ASP A 166 15.12 -15.75 -8.59
CA ASP A 166 15.19 -16.69 -7.47
C ASP A 166 15.21 -15.95 -6.13
N GLN A 167 15.96 -14.84 -6.03
CA GLN A 167 16.03 -14.03 -4.82
C GLN A 167 14.69 -13.34 -4.50
N ILE A 168 14.05 -12.73 -5.51
CA ILE A 168 12.70 -12.14 -5.39
C ILE A 168 11.70 -13.20 -4.91
N TYR A 169 11.75 -14.40 -5.49
CA TYR A 169 10.89 -15.51 -5.08
C TYR A 169 11.08 -15.87 -3.60
N TRP A 170 12.32 -15.98 -3.13
CA TRP A 170 12.61 -16.26 -1.72
C TRP A 170 12.07 -15.19 -0.77
N PHE A 171 12.19 -13.91 -1.12
CA PHE A 171 11.65 -12.81 -0.33
C PHE A 171 10.12 -12.86 -0.24
N ILE A 172 9.45 -13.16 -1.35
CA ILE A 172 7.99 -13.33 -1.37
C ILE A 172 7.59 -14.53 -0.50
N MET A 173 8.27 -15.67 -0.64
CA MET A 173 8.02 -16.85 0.18
C MET A 173 8.16 -16.55 1.68
N PHE A 174 9.17 -15.78 2.06
CA PHE A 174 9.37 -15.32 3.44
C PHE A 174 8.20 -14.47 3.93
N ILE A 175 7.83 -13.42 3.17
CA ILE A 175 6.70 -12.54 3.51
C ILE A 175 5.40 -13.34 3.67
N LEU A 176 5.10 -14.27 2.76
CA LEU A 176 3.86 -15.04 2.79
C LEU A 176 3.82 -16.08 3.92
N SER A 177 4.97 -16.59 4.37
CA SER A 177 5.07 -17.64 5.38
C SER A 177 5.12 -17.10 6.82
N ALA A 178 5.75 -15.94 7.03
CA ALA A 178 5.96 -15.32 8.34
C ALA A 178 4.72 -14.53 8.82
N HIS A 179 3.60 -15.22 9.02
CA HIS A 179 2.31 -14.64 9.39
C HIS A 179 2.29 -13.88 10.73
N GLU A 180 3.25 -14.13 11.63
CA GLU A 180 3.43 -13.38 12.87
C GLU A 180 4.09 -12.00 12.64
N LEU A 181 4.83 -11.83 11.55
CA LEU A 181 5.55 -10.60 11.23
C LEU A 181 4.80 -9.73 10.22
N PHE A 182 3.99 -10.34 9.35
CA PHE A 182 3.31 -9.64 8.26
C PHE A 182 1.79 -9.79 8.33
N GLU A 183 1.10 -8.66 8.37
CA GLU A 183 -0.36 -8.60 8.44
C GLU A 183 -1.05 -9.27 7.23
N THR A 184 -2.28 -9.74 7.44
CA THR A 184 -3.05 -10.51 6.45
C THR A 184 -3.30 -9.75 5.15
N ASN A 185 -3.68 -8.47 5.22
CA ASN A 185 -3.93 -7.66 4.03
C ASN A 185 -2.62 -7.35 3.29
N LEU A 186 -1.55 -7.04 4.03
CA LEU A 186 -0.24 -6.82 3.44
C LEU A 186 0.22 -8.03 2.64
N ARG A 187 0.19 -9.23 3.24
CA ARG A 187 0.57 -10.47 2.55
C ARG A 187 -0.30 -10.72 1.31
N TYR A 188 -1.60 -10.48 1.41
CA TYR A 188 -2.51 -10.62 0.28
C TYR A 188 -2.12 -9.71 -0.90
N HIS A 189 -1.83 -8.44 -0.64
CA HIS A 189 -1.48 -7.48 -1.68
C HIS A 189 -0.08 -7.73 -2.26
N VAL A 190 0.88 -8.11 -1.43
CA VAL A 190 2.20 -8.59 -1.91
C VAL A 190 2.04 -9.81 -2.81
N HIS A 191 1.18 -10.77 -2.43
CA HIS A 191 0.87 -11.92 -3.28
C HIS A 191 0.26 -11.51 -4.62
N LYS A 192 -0.66 -10.53 -4.64
CA LYS A 192 -1.27 -10.02 -5.88
C LYS A 192 -0.25 -9.37 -6.81
N ILE A 193 0.67 -8.59 -6.26
CA ILE A 193 1.78 -8.01 -7.01
C ILE A 193 2.67 -9.11 -7.58
N ALA A 194 3.09 -10.07 -6.76
CA ALA A 194 3.90 -11.21 -7.18
C ALA A 194 3.23 -12.04 -8.28
N GLN A 195 1.91 -12.27 -8.17
CA GLN A 195 1.14 -12.96 -9.20
C GLN A 195 1.20 -12.23 -10.54
N ASN A 196 1.07 -10.90 -10.53
CA ASN A 196 1.14 -10.09 -11.75
C ASN A 196 2.54 -10.07 -12.36
N CYS A 197 3.59 -9.90 -11.56
CA CYS A 197 4.96 -9.92 -12.07
C CYS A 197 5.32 -11.30 -12.64
N PHE A 198 5.11 -12.39 -11.88
CA PHE A 198 5.51 -13.72 -12.34
C PHE A 198 4.62 -14.29 -13.44
N SER A 199 3.36 -13.87 -13.58
CA SER A 199 2.55 -14.30 -14.73
C SER A 199 3.11 -13.80 -16.06
N ILE A 200 3.87 -12.70 -16.04
CA ILE A 200 4.53 -12.12 -17.21
C ILE A 200 5.90 -12.79 -17.42
N TYR A 201 6.74 -12.84 -16.39
CA TYR A 201 8.15 -13.21 -16.54
C TYR A 201 8.47 -14.69 -16.25
N TYR A 202 7.74 -15.34 -15.35
CA TYR A 202 8.08 -16.71 -14.91
C TYR A 202 6.87 -17.52 -14.38
N PRO A 203 5.91 -17.88 -15.27
CA PRO A 203 4.61 -18.44 -14.85
C PRO A 203 4.69 -19.75 -14.06
N SER A 204 5.74 -20.55 -14.27
CA SER A 204 5.92 -21.85 -13.60
C SER A 204 6.06 -21.74 -12.09
N ILE A 205 6.46 -20.59 -11.55
CA ILE A 205 6.60 -20.37 -10.10
C ILE A 205 5.26 -20.09 -9.41
N LEU A 206 4.24 -19.66 -10.16
CA LEU A 206 2.95 -19.23 -9.61
C LEU A 206 2.22 -20.33 -8.87
N GLU A 207 2.33 -21.59 -9.31
CA GLU A 207 1.65 -22.70 -8.67
C GLU A 207 2.11 -22.87 -7.21
N CYS A 208 3.40 -22.72 -6.95
CA CYS A 208 3.96 -22.79 -5.60
C CYS A 208 3.45 -21.65 -4.70
N LEU A 209 3.44 -20.41 -5.22
CA LEU A 209 2.97 -19.24 -4.48
C LEU A 209 1.48 -19.33 -4.15
N ASN A 210 0.66 -19.77 -5.11
CA ASN A 210 -0.78 -19.92 -4.92
C ASN A 210 -1.09 -20.97 -3.85
N ARG A 211 -0.39 -22.11 -3.87
CA ARG A 211 -0.52 -23.15 -2.84
C ARG A 211 -0.09 -22.66 -1.47
N LEU A 212 0.98 -21.86 -1.38
CA LEU A 212 1.43 -21.29 -0.12
C LEU A 212 0.37 -20.33 0.46
N GLN A 213 -0.12 -19.39 -0.35
CA GLN A 213 -1.13 -18.43 0.09
C GLN A 213 -2.37 -19.13 0.65
N GLN A 214 -2.89 -20.13 -0.07
CA GLN A 214 -4.05 -20.92 0.38
C GLN A 214 -3.78 -21.64 1.71
N ARG A 215 -2.61 -22.26 1.86
CA ARG A 215 -2.24 -22.95 3.12
C ARG A 215 -2.17 -21.98 4.29
N THR A 216 -1.60 -20.80 4.08
CA THR A 216 -1.47 -19.81 5.15
C THR A 216 -2.82 -19.22 5.54
N GLU A 217 -3.71 -18.97 4.56
CA GLU A 217 -5.08 -18.52 4.83
C GLU A 217 -5.87 -19.56 5.65
N ASN A 218 -5.77 -20.84 5.29
CA ASN A 218 -6.43 -21.93 6.03
C ASN A 218 -5.92 -22.02 7.48
N LYS A 219 -4.60 -21.93 7.69
CA LYS A 219 -4.01 -21.96 9.04
C LYS A 219 -4.48 -20.80 9.91
N ILE A 220 -4.54 -19.58 9.36
CA ILE A 220 -5.03 -18.40 10.12
C ILE A 220 -6.49 -18.59 10.51
N HIS A 221 -7.30 -19.15 9.59
CA HIS A 221 -8.70 -19.43 9.86
C HIS A 221 -8.86 -20.45 11.00
N GLU A 222 -8.09 -21.55 10.97
CA GLU A 222 -8.06 -22.57 12.03
C GLU A 222 -7.63 -21.99 13.40
N SER A 223 -6.59 -21.14 13.42
CA SER A 223 -6.13 -20.45 14.65
C SER A 223 -7.16 -19.45 15.20
N SER A 224 -7.96 -18.83 14.34
CA SER A 224 -9.02 -17.87 14.75
C SER A 224 -10.26 -18.57 15.33
N ILE A 225 -10.55 -19.79 14.85
CA ILE A 225 -11.66 -20.61 15.37
C ILE A 225 -11.31 -21.16 16.76
N THR A 226 -10.09 -21.68 16.92
CA THR A 226 -9.62 -22.28 18.19
C THR A 226 -9.51 -21.29 19.35
N THR A 227 -9.17 -20.03 19.07
CA THR A 227 -9.17 -18.94 20.09
C THR A 227 -10.57 -18.51 20.48
N SER A 228 -11.55 -18.60 19.59
CA SER A 228 -12.96 -18.27 19.87
C SER A 228 -13.68 -19.33 20.71
N THR A 229 -13.21 -20.58 20.70
CA THR A 229 -13.76 -21.68 21.52
C THR A 229 -13.26 -21.72 22.97
N HIS A 230 -12.31 -20.87 23.36
CA HIS A 230 -11.75 -20.86 24.73
C HIS A 230 -12.28 -19.77 25.66
N ILE A 231 -13.30 -18.99 25.25
CA ILE A 231 -14.00 -18.04 26.13
C ILE A 231 -15.38 -18.59 26.51
N ASN A 232 -15.37 -19.56 27.43
CA ASN A 232 -16.36 -19.88 28.48
C ASN A 232 -16.24 -21.38 28.82
N PRO A 233 -15.89 -21.71 30.07
CA PRO A 233 -16.97 -21.96 31.03
C PRO A 233 -16.62 -21.49 32.45
N HIS A 234 -17.33 -20.49 32.97
CA HIS A 234 -17.61 -20.38 34.40
C HIS A 234 -18.82 -19.47 34.62
N GLU A 235 -20.00 -20.01 34.38
CA GLU A 235 -21.21 -19.65 35.11
C GLU A 235 -22.02 -20.92 35.32
N GLU A 236 -21.82 -21.54 36.49
CA GLU A 236 -22.85 -22.03 37.42
C GLU A 236 -22.17 -22.59 38.69
#